data_AF-F4PUE8-F1
#
_entry.id   AF-F4PUE8-F1
#
_cell.length_a   1.000
_cell.length_b   1.000
_cell.length_c   1.000
_cell.angle_alpha   90.00
_cell.angle_beta   90.00
_cell.angle_gamma   90.00
#
_symmetry.space_group_name_H-M   'P 1'
#
loop_
_entity.id
_entity.type
_entity.pdbx_description
1 polymer ?
#
loop_
_entity_poly.entity_id
_entity_poly.type
_entity_poly.pdbx_seq_one_letter_code
_entity_poly.pdbx_strand_id
1 'polypeptide(L)'
;MPFELVDYETVKLPKSLTYLHLVKVPIPVGFIPDRVKILSIISHNSGDFEILPGSIPSSVETLTLRGYEGPTTTEYLPDSIKELDWNRQTNTQTLSSTLETLSWGYMGPANDNPMNLPFMFPSTIQHIKCTTITFPLPPSLISLECQFDTTCLIDNSYYSISKFNYQQQQDNNNNNLLLLPLNLRKLKIQANEIFGEGISKFSFRLDEVINQTNVETLSIVMSRRILFKATIKRLEKDNSRVLIVDNKSLFGGIIHQSRQSNNEYAPIYLHNSKKVNNNYIPYWSH
;
A
#
# COMPACT_ATOMS: atom_id res chain seq x y z
N MET A 1 12.98 15.29 -29.04
CA MET A 1 14.31 14.86 -29.54
C MET A 1 14.36 13.35 -29.44
N PRO A 2 14.74 12.62 -30.51
CA PRO A 2 15.04 11.20 -30.39
C PRO A 2 16.26 11.03 -29.47
N PHE A 3 16.12 10.25 -28.40
CA PHE A 3 17.27 9.85 -27.58
C PHE A 3 18.11 8.87 -28.40
N GLU A 4 19.40 9.19 -28.58
CA GLU A 4 20.36 8.27 -29.21
C GLU A 4 20.41 6.97 -28.41
N LEU A 5 20.48 5.83 -29.12
CA LEU A 5 20.59 4.52 -28.51
C LEU A 5 21.94 4.40 -27.81
N VAL A 6 21.93 3.97 -26.55
CA VAL A 6 23.16 3.66 -25.81
C VAL A 6 23.85 2.48 -26.49
N ASP A 7 25.12 2.64 -26.85
CA ASP A 7 25.96 1.56 -27.32
C ASP A 7 26.47 0.72 -26.13
N TYR A 8 25.76 -0.37 -25.86
CA TYR A 8 26.08 -1.29 -24.77
C TYR A 8 27.38 -2.08 -25.01
N GLU A 9 27.94 -2.10 -26.23
CA GLU A 9 29.19 -2.82 -26.51
C GLU A 9 30.41 -2.04 -26.02
N THR A 10 30.37 -0.71 -26.12
CA THR A 10 31.48 0.16 -25.74
C THR A 10 31.43 0.58 -24.27
N VAL A 11 30.23 0.70 -23.70
CA VAL A 11 30.06 1.12 -22.31
C VAL A 11 30.18 -0.07 -21.36
N LYS A 12 31.25 -0.10 -20.56
CA LYS A 12 31.41 -1.07 -19.46
C LYS A 12 31.11 -0.43 -18.11
N LEU A 13 30.13 -0.98 -17.40
CA LEU A 13 29.83 -0.55 -16.04
C LEU A 13 30.90 -1.03 -15.04
N PRO A 14 31.27 -0.23 -14.03
CA PRO A 14 32.21 -0.65 -13.00
C PRO A 14 31.68 -1.89 -12.25
N LYS A 15 32.53 -2.92 -12.07
CA LYS A 15 32.15 -4.14 -11.33
C LYS A 15 31.82 -3.89 -9.85
N SER A 16 32.19 -2.75 -9.30
CA SER A 16 31.90 -2.33 -7.92
C SER A 16 30.51 -1.69 -7.75
N LEU A 17 29.74 -1.52 -8.82
CA LEU A 17 28.45 -0.84 -8.78
C LEU A 17 27.44 -1.63 -7.94
N THR A 18 26.79 -0.97 -6.99
CA THR A 18 25.76 -1.55 -6.11
C THR A 18 24.35 -1.01 -6.37
N TYR A 19 24.26 0.15 -7.02
CA TYR A 19 23.02 0.82 -7.39
C TYR A 19 23.08 1.21 -8.86
N LEU A 20 22.03 0.89 -9.63
CA LEU A 20 21.93 1.24 -11.04
C LEU A 20 20.52 1.74 -11.37
N HIS A 21 20.46 2.88 -12.07
CA HIS A 21 19.23 3.45 -12.59
C HIS A 21 19.31 3.54 -14.11
N LEU A 22 18.38 2.88 -14.81
CA LEU A 22 18.30 2.79 -16.26
C LEU A 22 16.98 3.40 -16.75
N VAL A 23 17.05 4.13 -17.85
CA VAL A 23 15.89 4.69 -18.55
C VAL A 23 15.90 4.14 -19.97
N LYS A 24 14.79 3.53 -20.40
CA LYS A 24 14.52 3.07 -21.78
C LYS A 24 15.54 2.06 -22.34
N VAL A 25 15.20 0.77 -22.38
CA VAL A 25 16.17 -0.28 -22.72
C VAL A 25 15.54 -1.53 -23.31
N PRO A 26 16.18 -2.21 -24.27
CA PRO A 26 16.45 -3.63 -24.14
C PRO A 26 17.82 -3.80 -23.45
N ILE A 27 17.85 -4.43 -22.27
CA ILE A 27 19.09 -4.62 -21.48
C ILE A 27 19.77 -5.90 -21.96
N PRO A 28 20.97 -5.85 -22.54
CA PRO A 28 21.69 -7.07 -22.91
C PRO A 28 22.03 -7.89 -21.65
N VAL A 29 21.98 -9.21 -21.79
CA VAL A 29 22.39 -10.13 -20.72
C VAL A 29 23.85 -9.86 -20.36
N GLY A 30 24.15 -9.77 -19.06
CA GLY A 30 25.50 -9.50 -18.56
C GLY A 30 25.93 -8.03 -18.57
N PHE A 31 25.09 -7.10 -19.04
CA PHE A 31 25.40 -5.66 -18.97
C PHE A 31 25.39 -5.13 -17.52
N ILE A 32 24.41 -5.56 -16.71
CA ILE A 32 24.31 -5.18 -15.30
C ILE A 32 25.32 -6.00 -14.49
N PRO A 33 26.24 -5.37 -13.73
CA PRO A 33 27.19 -6.12 -12.91
C PRO A 33 26.52 -6.94 -11.79
N ASP A 34 27.03 -8.14 -11.52
CA ASP A 34 26.55 -9.07 -10.47
C ASP A 34 26.73 -8.56 -9.01
N ARG A 35 27.17 -7.33 -8.81
CA ARG A 35 27.21 -6.67 -7.49
C ARG A 35 26.08 -5.68 -7.27
N VAL A 36 25.26 -5.41 -8.31
CA VAL A 36 24.12 -4.51 -8.19
C VAL A 36 23.08 -5.14 -7.27
N LYS A 37 22.74 -4.41 -6.21
CA LYS A 37 21.74 -4.79 -5.21
C LYS A 37 20.42 -4.06 -5.41
N ILE A 38 20.49 -2.82 -5.89
CA ILE A 38 19.34 -1.96 -6.13
C ILE A 38 19.31 -1.60 -7.62
N LEU A 39 18.26 -1.99 -8.30
CA LEU A 39 18.08 -1.75 -9.72
C LEU A 39 16.76 -1.00 -9.96
N SER A 40 16.82 0.08 -10.72
CA SER A 40 15.63 0.81 -11.18
C SER A 40 15.64 0.88 -12.69
N ILE A 41 14.60 0.33 -13.33
CA ILE A 41 14.39 0.37 -14.77
C ILE A 41 13.07 1.09 -15.03
N ILE A 42 13.14 2.22 -15.72
CA ILE A 42 11.98 3.07 -16.00
C ILE A 42 11.80 3.22 -17.50
N SER A 43 10.58 2.94 -17.97
CA SER A 43 10.09 3.35 -19.28
C SER A 43 8.94 4.34 -19.12
N HIS A 44 8.93 5.36 -19.99
CA HIS A 44 7.85 6.35 -20.06
C HIS A 44 6.61 5.83 -20.78
N ASN A 45 6.79 4.82 -21.64
CA ASN A 45 5.73 4.18 -22.39
C ASN A 45 5.56 2.75 -21.89
N SER A 46 4.34 2.40 -21.48
CA SER A 46 3.97 1.04 -21.08
C SER A 46 4.03 0.10 -22.28
N GLY A 47 4.66 -1.06 -22.12
CA GLY A 47 4.72 -2.10 -23.18
C GLY A 47 5.83 -1.89 -24.21
N ASP A 48 6.55 -0.77 -24.16
CA ASP A 48 7.60 -0.45 -25.14
C ASP A 48 8.95 -1.10 -24.83
N PHE A 49 9.07 -1.86 -23.74
CA PHE A 49 10.33 -2.53 -23.43
C PHE A 49 10.18 -3.94 -22.87
N GLU A 50 11.11 -4.78 -23.31
CA GLU A 50 11.24 -6.17 -22.93
C GLU A 50 12.52 -6.34 -22.10
N ILE A 51 12.40 -7.10 -21.03
CA ILE A 51 13.54 -7.60 -20.26
C ILE A 51 13.83 -8.99 -20.82
N LEU A 52 15.06 -9.24 -21.25
CA LEU A 52 15.46 -10.58 -21.70
C LEU A 52 15.69 -11.48 -20.48
N PRO A 53 15.45 -12.81 -20.59
CA PRO A 53 15.81 -13.76 -19.55
C PRO A 53 17.27 -13.61 -19.12
N GLY A 54 17.50 -13.52 -17.80
CA GLY A 54 18.84 -13.36 -17.23
C GLY A 54 19.46 -11.96 -17.32
N SER A 55 18.74 -10.94 -17.84
CA SER A 55 19.25 -9.57 -17.87
C SER A 55 19.32 -8.90 -16.50
N ILE A 56 18.50 -9.33 -15.55
CA ILE A 56 18.55 -8.87 -14.15
C ILE A 56 19.38 -9.89 -13.35
N PRO A 57 20.55 -9.49 -12.81
CA PRO A 57 21.40 -10.39 -12.04
C PRO A 57 20.72 -10.88 -10.75
N SER A 58 21.02 -12.11 -10.33
CA SER A 58 20.55 -12.71 -9.07
C SER A 58 21.10 -12.04 -7.81
N SER A 59 21.92 -11.01 -7.95
CA SER A 59 22.36 -10.17 -6.83
C SER A 59 21.32 -9.12 -6.43
N VAL A 60 20.38 -8.79 -7.31
CA VAL A 60 19.40 -7.70 -7.11
C VAL A 60 18.39 -8.08 -6.03
N GLU A 61 18.27 -7.23 -5.01
CA GLU A 61 17.39 -7.41 -3.85
C GLU A 61 16.23 -6.41 -3.86
N THR A 62 16.47 -5.19 -4.34
CA THR A 62 15.44 -4.16 -4.52
C THR A 62 15.32 -3.82 -6.00
N LEU A 63 14.12 -3.99 -6.55
CA LEU A 63 13.83 -3.77 -7.95
C LEU A 63 12.70 -2.76 -8.13
N THR A 64 12.95 -1.72 -8.92
CA THR A 64 11.91 -0.81 -9.41
C THR A 64 11.71 -1.02 -10.90
N LEU A 65 10.50 -1.41 -11.31
CA LEU A 65 10.11 -1.60 -12.72
C LEU A 65 8.93 -0.69 -13.07
N ARG A 66 9.19 0.34 -13.88
CA ARG A 66 8.11 1.20 -14.40
C ARG A 66 7.91 0.97 -15.90
N GLY A 67 6.68 0.64 -16.29
CA GLY A 67 6.27 0.41 -17.68
C GLY A 67 6.51 -1.00 -18.21
N TYR A 68 6.95 -1.93 -17.35
CA TYR A 68 7.20 -3.33 -17.72
C TYR A 68 5.92 -4.16 -17.61
N GLU A 69 5.51 -4.77 -18.71
CA GLU A 69 4.33 -5.65 -18.80
C GLU A 69 4.68 -7.10 -19.17
N GLY A 70 5.97 -7.44 -19.24
CA GLY A 70 6.44 -8.76 -19.65
C GLY A 70 6.26 -9.87 -18.59
N PRO A 71 6.83 -11.06 -18.80
CA PRO A 71 6.73 -12.17 -17.86
C PRO A 71 7.30 -11.88 -16.47
N THR A 72 6.83 -12.60 -15.45
CA THR A 72 7.27 -12.45 -14.05
C THR A 72 7.91 -13.72 -13.49
N THR A 73 8.21 -14.68 -14.36
CA THR A 73 8.88 -15.92 -13.97
C THR A 73 10.31 -15.65 -13.51
N THR A 74 10.89 -16.62 -12.81
CA THR A 74 12.26 -16.54 -12.25
C THR A 74 13.35 -16.38 -13.30
N GLU A 75 13.05 -16.69 -14.56
CA GLU A 75 13.92 -16.44 -15.72
C GLU A 75 14.08 -14.94 -16.01
N TYR A 76 13.05 -14.13 -15.72
CA TYR A 76 13.03 -12.69 -15.97
C TYR A 76 13.28 -11.87 -14.71
N LEU A 77 12.67 -12.29 -13.60
CA LEU A 77 12.78 -11.64 -12.29
C LEU A 77 13.40 -12.61 -11.29
N PRO A 78 14.66 -12.42 -10.86
CA PRO A 78 15.34 -13.39 -10.00
C PRO A 78 14.69 -13.54 -8.62
N ASP A 79 14.82 -14.73 -8.04
CA ASP A 79 14.32 -15.06 -6.70
C ASP A 79 15.11 -14.40 -5.54
N SER A 80 16.03 -13.50 -5.85
CA SER A 80 16.74 -12.70 -4.86
C SER A 80 15.96 -11.44 -4.44
N ILE A 81 14.92 -11.07 -5.20
CA ILE A 81 14.17 -9.82 -4.98
C ILE A 81 13.35 -9.95 -3.69
N LYS A 82 13.59 -9.01 -2.78
CA LYS A 82 12.86 -8.83 -1.52
C LYS A 82 11.91 -7.65 -1.57
N GLU A 83 12.23 -6.65 -2.37
CA GLU A 83 11.42 -5.44 -2.54
C GLU A 83 11.16 -5.18 -4.03
N LEU A 84 9.89 -5.08 -4.40
CA LEU A 84 9.47 -4.78 -5.77
C LEU A 84 8.59 -3.54 -5.76
N ASP A 85 8.99 -2.51 -6.49
CA ASP A 85 8.15 -1.35 -6.81
C ASP A 85 7.81 -1.36 -8.30
N TRP A 86 6.53 -1.53 -8.63
CA TRP A 86 6.08 -1.58 -10.01
C TRP A 86 4.81 -0.76 -10.26
N ASN A 87 4.53 -0.50 -11.52
CA ASN A 87 3.26 0.11 -11.98
C ASN A 87 2.56 -0.76 -13.04
N ARG A 88 2.78 -2.08 -12.97
CA ARG A 88 2.22 -3.04 -13.91
C ARG A 88 0.70 -2.89 -14.00
N GLN A 89 0.15 -3.18 -15.18
CA GLN A 89 -1.28 -3.16 -15.45
C GLN A 89 -1.80 -4.56 -15.84
N THR A 90 -0.97 -5.46 -16.34
CA THR A 90 -1.41 -6.80 -16.71
C THR A 90 -1.40 -7.79 -15.54
N ASN A 91 -2.18 -8.87 -15.66
CA ASN A 91 -2.14 -10.00 -14.73
C ASN A 91 -0.72 -10.55 -14.62
N THR A 92 -0.32 -10.90 -13.40
CA THR A 92 0.99 -11.51 -13.12
C THR A 92 0.81 -13.01 -12.98
N GLN A 93 1.76 -13.78 -13.51
CA GLN A 93 1.71 -15.23 -13.39
C GLN A 93 2.14 -15.68 -11.99
N THR A 94 3.30 -15.20 -11.54
CA THR A 94 3.88 -15.55 -10.23
C THR A 94 4.74 -14.38 -9.74
N LEU A 95 4.84 -14.23 -8.43
CA LEU A 95 5.81 -13.34 -7.79
C LEU A 95 6.89 -14.21 -7.14
N SER A 96 8.09 -13.65 -6.95
CA SER A 96 9.15 -14.38 -6.27
C SER A 96 8.73 -14.83 -4.86
N SER A 97 9.06 -16.06 -4.51
CA SER A 97 8.74 -16.65 -3.21
C SER A 97 9.43 -15.94 -2.02
N THR A 98 10.46 -15.14 -2.26
CA THR A 98 11.20 -14.38 -1.24
C THR A 98 10.71 -12.94 -1.08
N LEU A 99 9.70 -12.52 -1.85
CA LEU A 99 9.28 -11.13 -1.88
C LEU A 99 8.60 -10.73 -0.56
N GLU A 100 9.17 -9.74 0.14
CA GLU A 100 8.70 -9.26 1.44
C GLU A 100 7.91 -7.96 1.31
N THR A 101 8.31 -7.08 0.38
CA THR A 101 7.69 -5.77 0.16
C THR A 101 7.25 -5.61 -1.29
N LEU A 102 5.99 -5.25 -1.47
CA LEU A 102 5.41 -4.91 -2.77
C LEU A 102 4.87 -3.47 -2.74
N SER A 103 5.38 -2.64 -3.64
CA SER A 103 4.83 -1.33 -3.96
C SER A 103 4.19 -1.35 -5.34
N TRP A 104 2.90 -1.02 -5.40
CA TRP A 104 2.09 -0.95 -6.60
C TRP A 104 1.59 0.48 -6.79
N GLY A 105 2.18 1.18 -7.75
CA GLY A 105 1.70 2.50 -8.17
C GLY A 105 0.88 2.37 -9.43
N TYR A 106 -0.44 2.52 -9.39
CA TYR A 106 -1.22 2.66 -10.62
C TYR A 106 -0.96 4.06 -11.23
N MET A 107 -0.54 4.10 -12.50
CA MET A 107 -0.28 5.35 -13.24
C MET A 107 -1.36 5.71 -14.27
N GLY A 108 -2.41 4.89 -14.41
CA GLY A 108 -3.43 5.17 -15.42
C GLY A 108 -4.46 6.22 -14.98
N PRO A 109 -5.33 6.67 -15.90
CA PRO A 109 -6.41 7.59 -15.60
C PRO A 109 -7.39 6.95 -14.61
N ALA A 110 -7.93 7.76 -13.68
CA ALA A 110 -8.82 7.29 -12.60
C ALA A 110 -10.13 6.63 -13.08
N ASN A 111 -10.41 6.63 -14.38
CA ASN A 111 -11.65 6.11 -14.96
C ASN A 111 -11.53 4.67 -15.47
N ASP A 112 -10.32 4.10 -15.55
CA ASP A 112 -10.20 2.70 -15.95
C ASP A 112 -10.64 1.80 -14.80
N ASN A 113 -11.42 0.77 -15.14
CA ASN A 113 -11.98 -0.16 -14.16
C ASN A 113 -10.89 -0.70 -13.22
N PRO A 114 -11.15 -0.75 -11.90
CA PRO A 114 -10.21 -1.32 -10.94
C PRO A 114 -9.84 -2.72 -11.40
N MET A 115 -8.56 -2.93 -11.66
CA MET A 115 -8.09 -4.20 -12.18
C MET A 115 -8.33 -5.30 -11.14
N ASN A 116 -9.20 -6.24 -11.52
CA ASN A 116 -9.40 -7.51 -10.82
C ASN A 116 -8.21 -8.40 -11.13
N LEU A 117 -7.10 -8.17 -10.44
CA LEU A 117 -5.89 -8.95 -10.62
C LEU A 117 -5.98 -10.19 -9.72
N PRO A 118 -5.96 -11.41 -10.28
CA PRO A 118 -5.92 -12.64 -9.49
C PRO A 118 -4.50 -12.82 -8.92
N PHE A 119 -4.18 -12.08 -7.86
CA PHE A 119 -2.91 -12.25 -7.17
C PHE A 119 -2.95 -13.44 -6.22
N MET A 120 -2.02 -14.36 -6.42
CA MET A 120 -1.51 -15.16 -5.31
C MET A 120 -0.27 -14.47 -4.78
N PHE A 121 -0.41 -13.78 -3.64
CA PHE A 121 0.74 -13.23 -2.94
C PHE A 121 1.59 -14.37 -2.37
N PRO A 122 2.93 -14.30 -2.47
CA PRO A 122 3.79 -15.23 -1.75
C PRO A 122 3.57 -15.05 -0.24
N SER A 123 3.69 -16.15 0.52
CA SER A 123 3.46 -16.17 1.97
C SER A 123 4.46 -15.35 2.78
N THR A 124 5.51 -14.87 2.13
CA THR A 124 6.57 -14.01 2.68
C THR A 124 6.21 -12.52 2.64
N ILE A 125 5.15 -12.11 1.95
CA ILE A 125 4.75 -10.69 1.85
C ILE A 125 4.36 -10.15 3.22
N GLN A 126 5.08 -9.13 3.67
CA GLN A 126 4.85 -8.45 4.94
C GLN A 126 4.42 -6.99 4.75
N HIS A 127 4.79 -6.37 3.63
CA HIS A 127 4.55 -4.96 3.37
C HIS A 127 3.91 -4.77 1.99
N ILE A 128 2.73 -4.15 1.96
CA ILE A 128 2.08 -3.74 0.71
C ILE A 128 1.89 -2.23 0.74
N LYS A 129 2.31 -1.57 -0.35
CA LYS A 129 1.94 -0.21 -0.67
C LYS A 129 1.17 -0.22 -1.98
N CYS A 130 -0.09 0.15 -2.01
CA CYS A 130 -0.89 0.19 -3.24
C CYS A 130 -1.69 1.50 -3.33
N THR A 131 -2.22 1.80 -4.51
CA THR A 131 -3.22 2.86 -4.67
C THR A 131 -4.57 2.37 -4.18
N THR A 132 -5.14 1.33 -4.77
CA THR A 132 -6.46 0.80 -4.39
C THR A 132 -6.35 -0.65 -3.94
N ILE A 133 -7.18 -1.07 -2.99
CA ILE A 133 -7.27 -2.46 -2.52
C ILE A 133 -8.42 -3.14 -3.26
N THR A 134 -8.10 -3.90 -4.30
CA THR A 134 -9.08 -4.66 -5.11
C THR A 134 -8.94 -6.17 -4.93
N PHE A 135 -7.93 -6.61 -4.18
CA PHE A 135 -7.51 -7.99 -4.05
C PHE A 135 -7.54 -8.45 -2.58
N PRO A 136 -7.63 -9.77 -2.34
CA PRO A 136 -7.52 -10.31 -0.99
C PRO A 136 -6.12 -10.07 -0.43
N LEU A 137 -6.04 -9.54 0.79
CA LEU A 137 -4.78 -9.28 1.47
C LEU A 137 -4.17 -10.59 2.02
N PRO A 138 -2.85 -10.80 1.93
CA PRO A 138 -2.23 -12.02 2.46
C PRO A 138 -2.26 -12.03 4.00
N PRO A 139 -2.40 -13.21 4.64
CA PRO A 139 -2.45 -13.33 6.10
C PRO A 139 -1.12 -12.96 6.79
N SER A 140 0.00 -12.99 6.07
CA SER A 140 1.33 -12.59 6.53
C SER A 140 1.54 -11.07 6.62
N LEU A 141 0.58 -10.26 6.14
CA LEU A 141 0.73 -8.82 6.01
C LEU A 141 0.85 -8.13 7.39
N ILE A 142 1.93 -7.37 7.56
CA ILE A 142 2.25 -6.61 8.80
C ILE A 142 1.99 -5.12 8.59
N SER A 143 2.22 -4.61 7.39
CA SER A 143 2.03 -3.19 7.04
C SER A 143 1.31 -3.01 5.72
N LEU A 144 0.33 -2.10 5.73
CA LEU A 144 -0.45 -1.73 4.56
C LEU A 144 -0.43 -0.21 4.41
N GLU A 145 0.02 0.25 3.24
CA GLU A 145 -0.13 1.63 2.78
C GLU A 145 -1.07 1.63 1.57
N CYS A 146 -2.22 2.28 1.67
CA CYS A 146 -3.22 2.32 0.60
C CYS A 146 -3.77 3.73 0.41
N GLN A 147 -4.38 4.00 -0.73
CA GLN A 147 -5.12 5.24 -1.00
C GLN A 147 -6.63 5.00 -0.81
N PHE A 148 -7.31 5.98 -0.25
CA PHE A 148 -8.77 6.04 -0.26
C PHE A 148 -9.22 6.89 -1.43
N ASP A 149 -10.06 6.28 -2.26
CA ASP A 149 -10.82 6.92 -3.31
C ASP A 149 -12.31 6.99 -2.93
N THR A 150 -13.14 7.46 -3.86
CA THR A 150 -14.58 7.60 -3.65
C THR A 150 -15.29 6.25 -3.47
N THR A 151 -14.70 5.11 -3.84
CA THR A 151 -15.34 3.80 -3.65
C THR A 151 -15.30 3.37 -2.18
N CYS A 152 -14.40 3.97 -1.39
CA CYS A 152 -14.29 3.75 0.05
C CYS A 152 -15.28 4.62 0.86
N LEU A 153 -16.05 5.51 0.20
CA LEU A 153 -17.07 6.32 0.85
C LEU A 153 -18.37 5.53 1.06
N ILE A 154 -18.98 5.74 2.23
CA ILE A 154 -20.34 5.29 2.54
C ILE A 154 -21.25 6.51 2.54
N ASP A 155 -22.31 6.44 1.75
CA ASP A 155 -23.34 7.49 1.60
C ASP A 155 -22.75 8.89 1.33
N ASN A 156 -21.62 8.96 0.63
CA ASN A 156 -20.85 10.19 0.36
C ASN A 156 -20.49 11.00 1.62
N SER A 157 -20.43 10.37 2.79
CA SER A 157 -20.34 11.07 4.07
C SER A 157 -19.08 10.74 4.86
N TYR A 158 -18.63 9.49 4.86
CA TYR A 158 -17.44 9.05 5.58
C TYR A 158 -16.76 7.88 4.89
N TYR A 159 -15.45 7.75 5.15
CA TYR A 159 -14.63 6.63 4.72
C TYR A 159 -14.66 5.50 5.73
N SER A 160 -14.66 4.27 5.23
CA SER A 160 -14.73 3.05 6.03
C SER A 160 -13.79 2.00 5.47
N ILE A 161 -13.07 1.30 6.35
CA ILE A 161 -12.22 0.17 5.95
C ILE A 161 -13.06 -1.08 5.64
N SER A 162 -14.35 -1.10 5.98
CA SER A 162 -15.26 -2.18 5.58
C SER A 162 -15.44 -2.30 4.07
N LYS A 163 -15.09 -1.26 3.31
CA LYS A 163 -15.06 -1.27 1.84
C LYS A 163 -13.86 -1.98 1.26
N PHE A 164 -12.86 -2.32 2.07
CA PHE A 164 -11.82 -3.24 1.63
C PHE A 164 -12.48 -4.58 1.33
N ASN A 165 -12.25 -5.09 0.12
CA ASN A 165 -12.76 -6.39 -0.31
C ASN A 165 -11.97 -7.54 0.34
N TYR A 166 -11.85 -7.50 1.68
CA TYR A 166 -11.24 -8.56 2.46
C TYR A 166 -12.32 -9.57 2.83
N GLN A 167 -12.62 -10.45 1.88
CA GLN A 167 -13.32 -11.68 2.18
C GLN A 167 -12.29 -12.69 2.67
N GLN A 168 -11.90 -12.62 3.95
CA GLN A 168 -11.37 -13.83 4.57
C GLN A 168 -12.47 -14.88 4.44
N GLN A 169 -12.12 -16.06 3.90
CA GLN A 169 -13.03 -17.21 3.89
C GLN A 169 -13.67 -17.28 5.26
N GLN A 170 -14.96 -16.96 5.32
CA GLN A 170 -15.74 -17.10 6.53
C GLN A 170 -15.68 -18.60 6.84
N ASP A 171 -14.81 -19.00 7.77
CA ASP A 171 -15.01 -20.24 8.47
C ASP A 171 -16.38 -20.09 9.14
N ASN A 172 -17.36 -20.78 8.57
CA ASN A 172 -18.82 -20.58 8.68
C ASN A 172 -19.42 -20.48 10.09
N ASN A 173 -18.63 -20.49 11.16
CA ASN A 173 -19.09 -20.65 12.52
C ASN A 173 -18.80 -19.48 13.47
N ASN A 174 -18.06 -18.44 13.07
CA ASN A 174 -17.75 -17.31 13.97
C ASN A 174 -18.19 -15.96 13.38
N ASN A 175 -19.17 -15.32 14.04
CA ASN A 175 -19.75 -14.03 13.69
C ASN A 175 -18.79 -12.81 13.76
N ASN A 176 -17.50 -13.01 14.03
CA ASN A 176 -16.54 -11.93 14.16
C ASN A 176 -15.80 -11.70 12.84
N LEU A 177 -16.39 -10.86 11.99
CA LEU A 177 -15.80 -10.46 10.72
C LEU A 177 -14.61 -9.51 10.97
N LEU A 178 -13.41 -9.99 10.70
CA LEU A 178 -12.21 -9.16 10.66
C LEU A 178 -12.14 -8.47 9.31
N LEU A 179 -11.95 -7.15 9.31
CA LEU A 179 -11.87 -6.35 8.08
C LEU A 179 -10.48 -6.38 7.45
N LEU A 180 -9.47 -6.82 8.19
CA LEU A 180 -8.06 -6.84 7.79
C LEU A 180 -7.36 -8.08 8.34
N PRO A 181 -6.24 -8.52 7.72
CA PRO A 181 -5.44 -9.64 8.23
C PRO A 181 -5.05 -9.49 9.70
N LEU A 182 -5.11 -10.58 10.45
CA LEU A 182 -4.79 -10.61 11.89
C LEU A 182 -3.39 -10.11 12.25
N ASN A 183 -2.43 -10.26 11.35
CA ASN A 183 -1.04 -9.84 11.58
C ASN A 183 -0.80 -8.37 11.25
N LEU A 184 -1.78 -7.66 10.69
CA LEU A 184 -1.62 -6.28 10.27
C LEU A 184 -1.50 -5.35 11.48
N ARG A 185 -0.32 -4.76 11.67
CA ARG A 185 -0.02 -3.84 12.78
C ARG A 185 0.02 -2.38 12.35
N LYS A 186 0.35 -2.10 11.09
CA LYS A 186 0.52 -0.74 10.57
C LYS A 186 -0.42 -0.49 9.40
N LEU A 187 -1.27 0.53 9.53
CA LEU A 187 -2.15 0.99 8.46
C LEU A 187 -1.87 2.46 8.15
N LYS A 188 -1.50 2.74 6.90
CA LYS A 188 -1.33 4.09 6.38
C LYS A 188 -2.30 4.32 5.23
N ILE A 189 -3.18 5.29 5.40
CA ILE A 189 -4.19 5.68 4.43
C ILE A 189 -3.77 7.00 3.80
N GLN A 190 -3.77 7.07 2.48
CA GLN A 190 -3.64 8.30 1.71
C GLN A 190 -5.03 8.70 1.21
N ALA A 191 -5.63 9.74 1.78
CA ALA A 191 -6.88 10.29 1.29
C ALA A 191 -6.60 11.39 0.27
N ASN A 192 -7.25 11.30 -0.89
CA ASN A 192 -7.25 12.41 -1.84
C ASN A 192 -8.28 13.46 -1.42
N GLU A 193 -7.96 14.74 -1.64
CA GLU A 193 -8.98 15.78 -1.57
C GLU A 193 -10.02 15.54 -2.66
N ILE A 194 -11.29 15.45 -2.25
CA ILE A 194 -12.40 15.51 -3.19
C ILE A 194 -12.51 16.98 -3.59
N PHE A 195 -12.05 17.31 -4.79
CA PHE A 195 -12.17 18.65 -5.36
C PHE A 195 -13.63 18.94 -5.70
N GLY A 196 -14.35 19.50 -4.73
CA GLY A 196 -15.62 20.22 -4.93
C GLY A 196 -15.51 21.61 -4.31
N GLU A 197 -16.26 22.59 -4.82
CA GLU A 197 -16.16 24.03 -4.48
C GLU A 197 -16.43 24.40 -2.99
N GLY A 198 -16.54 23.42 -2.09
CA GLY A 198 -16.64 23.64 -0.65
C GLY A 198 -15.81 22.61 0.10
N ILE A 199 -14.99 23.10 1.05
CA ILE A 199 -14.15 22.36 2.02
C ILE A 199 -14.48 20.86 2.08
N SER A 200 -13.59 20.02 1.55
CA SER A 200 -13.74 18.56 1.62
C SER A 200 -13.78 18.13 3.10
N LYS A 201 -14.97 17.83 3.61
CA LYS A 201 -15.13 17.23 4.93
C LYS A 201 -14.63 15.79 4.83
N PHE A 202 -13.49 15.51 5.45
CA PHE A 202 -13.03 14.14 5.64
C PHE A 202 -13.60 13.62 6.96
N SER A 203 -14.28 12.49 6.90
CA SER A 203 -14.74 11.72 8.06
C SER A 203 -14.34 10.26 7.87
N PHE A 204 -13.88 9.59 8.93
CA PHE A 204 -13.37 8.22 8.87
C PHE A 204 -13.87 7.39 10.06
N ARG A 205 -14.34 6.17 9.82
CA ARG A 205 -14.78 5.22 10.85
C ARG A 205 -13.59 4.66 11.63
N LEU A 206 -13.19 5.37 12.69
CA LEU A 206 -12.10 4.97 13.57
C LEU A 206 -12.46 3.74 14.40
N ASP A 207 -13.74 3.57 14.76
CA ASP A 207 -14.20 2.40 15.52
C ASP A 207 -13.96 1.07 14.80
N GLU A 208 -14.00 1.04 13.46
CA GLU A 208 -13.70 -0.17 12.68
C GLU A 208 -12.25 -0.60 12.87
N VAL A 209 -11.31 0.35 12.84
CA VAL A 209 -9.89 0.07 13.09
C VAL A 209 -9.70 -0.43 14.53
N ILE A 210 -10.35 0.22 15.49
CA ILE A 210 -10.24 -0.14 16.91
C ILE A 210 -10.80 -1.54 17.17
N ASN A 211 -12.02 -1.81 16.70
CA ASN A 211 -12.81 -2.96 17.10
C ASN A 211 -12.67 -4.19 16.20
N GLN A 212 -12.32 -4.00 14.92
CA GLN A 212 -12.39 -5.06 13.90
C GLN A 212 -11.02 -5.37 13.26
N THR A 213 -9.93 -4.88 13.86
CA THR A 213 -8.56 -5.11 13.37
C THR A 213 -7.57 -5.24 14.52
N ASN A 214 -6.35 -5.67 14.21
CA ASN A 214 -5.20 -5.67 15.13
C ASN A 214 -4.23 -4.51 14.88
N VAL A 215 -4.66 -3.48 14.14
CA VAL A 215 -3.81 -2.32 13.84
C VAL A 215 -3.40 -1.62 15.14
N GLU A 216 -2.10 -1.36 15.26
CA GLU A 216 -1.45 -0.68 16.39
C GLU A 216 -1.00 0.72 16.00
N THR A 217 -0.68 0.96 14.73
CA THR A 217 -0.32 2.28 14.22
C THR A 217 -1.22 2.66 13.05
N LEU A 218 -1.95 3.76 13.20
CA LEU A 218 -2.79 4.34 12.16
C LEU A 218 -2.19 5.68 11.72
N SER A 219 -2.02 5.86 10.41
CA SER A 219 -1.61 7.13 9.81
C SER A 219 -2.56 7.48 8.67
N ILE A 220 -3.17 8.65 8.72
CA ILE A 220 -3.99 9.19 7.63
C ILE A 220 -3.28 10.43 7.10
N VAL A 221 -2.98 10.40 5.81
CA VAL A 221 -2.32 11.46 5.07
C VAL A 221 -3.31 12.02 4.08
N MET A 222 -3.45 13.34 4.03
CA MET A 222 -4.32 14.04 3.09
C MET A 222 -3.56 15.20 2.47
N SER A 223 -3.57 15.31 1.14
CA SER A 223 -2.82 16.35 0.40
C SER A 223 -1.35 16.44 0.81
N ARG A 224 -0.71 15.27 0.96
CA ARG A 224 0.69 15.09 1.41
C ARG A 224 0.98 15.59 2.83
N ARG A 225 -0.04 15.98 3.60
CA ARG A 225 0.06 16.37 5.01
C ARG A 225 -0.44 15.23 5.89
N ILE A 226 0.22 15.01 7.02
CA ILE A 226 -0.25 14.05 8.02
C ILE A 226 -1.45 14.69 8.72
N LEU A 227 -2.65 14.15 8.47
CA LEU A 227 -3.88 14.59 9.13
C LEU A 227 -3.97 13.98 10.53
N PHE A 228 -3.69 12.69 10.62
CA PHE A 228 -3.78 11.94 11.86
C PHE A 228 -2.67 10.89 11.89
N LYS A 229 -1.98 10.76 13.02
CA LYS A 229 -1.04 9.67 13.24
C LYS A 229 -1.05 9.33 14.72
N ALA A 230 -1.39 8.08 15.04
CA ALA A 230 -1.46 7.64 16.42
C ALA A 230 -1.12 6.17 16.57
N THR A 231 -0.71 5.83 17.79
CA THR A 231 -0.60 4.47 18.28
C THR A 231 -1.88 4.11 19.05
N ILE A 232 -2.45 2.96 18.75
CA ILE A 232 -3.67 2.41 19.35
C ILE A 232 -3.26 1.28 20.28
N LYS A 233 -3.54 1.42 21.58
CA LYS A 233 -3.31 0.39 22.60
C LYS A 233 -4.65 -0.02 23.20
N ARG A 234 -5.07 -1.26 22.93
CA ARG A 234 -6.26 -1.88 23.53
C ARG A 234 -5.89 -2.29 24.95
N LEU A 235 -6.56 -1.70 25.94
CA LEU A 235 -6.26 -1.94 27.36
C LEU A 235 -7.03 -3.14 27.90
N GLU A 236 -8.17 -3.46 27.29
CA GLU A 236 -9.06 -4.55 27.65
C GLU A 236 -9.28 -5.47 26.44
N LYS A 237 -9.54 -6.76 26.68
CA LYS A 237 -9.72 -7.78 25.61
C LYS A 237 -10.91 -7.51 24.71
N ASP A 238 -11.93 -6.83 25.22
CA ASP A 238 -13.15 -6.51 24.50
C ASP A 238 -13.10 -5.16 23.77
N ASN A 239 -11.99 -4.43 23.86
CA ASN A 239 -11.80 -3.07 23.33
C ASN A 239 -12.69 -2.01 24.00
N SER A 240 -13.27 -2.27 25.18
CA SER A 240 -14.06 -1.25 25.90
C SER A 240 -13.25 -0.04 26.37
N ARG A 241 -11.92 -0.19 26.50
CA ARG A 241 -10.98 0.89 26.84
C ARG A 241 -9.77 0.85 25.91
N VAL A 242 -9.55 1.96 25.23
CA VAL A 242 -8.49 2.08 24.23
C VAL A 242 -7.72 3.36 24.44
N LEU A 243 -6.41 3.25 24.60
CA LEU A 243 -5.51 4.39 24.67
C LEU A 243 -5.04 4.75 23.26
N ILE A 244 -5.30 5.98 22.82
CA ILE A 244 -4.77 6.54 21.59
C ILE A 244 -3.72 7.58 21.95
N VAL A 245 -2.50 7.43 21.43
CA VAL A 245 -1.38 8.33 21.70
C VAL A 245 -0.82 8.86 20.38
N ASP A 246 -0.67 10.17 20.26
CA ASP A 246 0.07 10.76 19.14
C ASP A 246 1.54 10.32 19.21
N ASN A 247 2.08 9.85 18.09
CA ASN A 247 3.42 9.28 18.05
C ASN A 247 4.54 10.33 18.17
N LYS A 248 4.21 11.63 18.11
CA LYS A 248 5.18 12.74 18.20
C LYS A 248 5.01 13.60 19.45
N SER A 249 4.04 13.31 20.30
CA SER A 249 3.78 14.09 21.49
C SER A 249 3.36 13.20 22.66
N LEU A 250 3.28 13.78 23.85
CA LEU A 250 2.69 13.11 25.02
C LEU A 250 1.16 13.22 25.02
N PHE A 251 0.56 13.81 23.97
CA PHE A 251 -0.87 13.98 23.87
C PHE A 251 -1.53 12.67 23.43
N GLY A 252 -2.61 12.35 24.13
CA GLY A 252 -3.40 11.16 23.89
C GLY A 252 -4.67 11.19 24.72
N GLY A 253 -5.48 10.16 24.59
CA GLY A 253 -6.72 10.03 25.32
C GLY A 253 -7.11 8.57 25.49
N ILE A 254 -7.85 8.28 26.55
CA ILE A 254 -8.51 6.99 26.72
C ILE A 254 -9.94 7.14 26.18
N ILE A 255 -10.28 6.30 25.20
CA ILE A 255 -11.64 6.17 24.70
C ILE A 255 -12.32 5.08 25.51
N HIS A 256 -13.45 5.43 26.11
CA HIS A 256 -14.36 4.49 26.75
C HIS A 256 -15.51 4.17 25.79
N GLN A 257 -15.65 2.89 25.44
CA GLN A 257 -16.72 2.43 24.55
C GLN A 257 -17.72 1.61 25.36
N SER A 258 -18.99 2.00 25.29
CA SER A 258 -20.11 1.23 25.86
C SER A 258 -20.82 0.47 24.74
N ARG A 259 -21.10 -0.81 24.98
CA ARG A 259 -21.94 -1.59 24.07
C ARG A 259 -23.39 -1.16 24.18
N GLN A 260 -24.08 -1.11 23.05
CA GLN A 260 -25.52 -0.92 22.97
C GLN A 260 -26.24 -2.27 23.22
N SER A 261 -27.57 -2.25 23.23
CA SER A 261 -28.40 -3.44 23.48
C SER A 261 -28.18 -4.59 22.50
N ASN A 262 -27.63 -4.30 21.31
CA ASN A 262 -27.28 -5.27 20.28
C ASN A 262 -25.83 -5.81 20.39
N ASN A 263 -25.13 -5.55 21.49
CA ASN A 263 -23.71 -5.88 21.69
C ASN A 263 -22.72 -5.14 20.76
N GLU A 264 -23.16 -4.14 20.00
CA GLU A 264 -22.28 -3.32 19.15
C GLU A 264 -21.84 -2.06 19.88
N TYR A 265 -20.63 -1.58 19.56
CA TYR A 265 -20.16 -0.27 20.04
C TYR A 265 -20.76 0.84 19.19
N ALA A 266 -21.07 1.98 19.82
CA ALA A 266 -21.40 3.19 19.08
C ALA A 266 -20.25 3.55 18.12
N PRO A 267 -20.56 3.93 16.87
CA PRO A 267 -19.54 4.36 15.91
C PRO A 267 -18.66 5.49 16.46
N ILE A 268 -17.42 5.57 15.98
CA ILE A 268 -16.51 6.66 16.31
C ILE A 268 -15.97 7.19 15.00
N TYR A 269 -16.29 8.45 14.71
CA TYR A 269 -15.86 9.12 13.50
C TYR A 269 -14.69 10.02 13.82
N LEU A 270 -13.59 9.87 13.09
CA LEU A 270 -12.49 10.81 13.04
C LEU A 270 -12.78 11.83 11.93
N HIS A 271 -13.03 13.06 12.33
CA HIS A 271 -13.32 14.15 11.43
C HIS A 271 -12.09 15.03 11.24
N ASN A 272 -11.98 15.54 10.03
CA ASN A 272 -11.17 16.71 9.75
C ASN A 272 -12.09 17.94 9.72
N SER A 273 -12.16 18.73 10.79
CA SER A 273 -12.92 19.99 10.72
C SER A 273 -12.28 21.18 11.42
N LYS A 274 -12.77 22.32 10.92
CA LYS A 274 -12.52 23.71 11.25
C LYS A 274 -11.07 24.16 11.07
N LYS A 275 -10.88 24.90 9.99
CA LYS A 275 -9.69 25.71 9.72
C LYS A 275 -9.53 26.71 10.89
N VAL A 276 -8.68 26.39 11.85
CA VAL A 276 -8.25 27.34 12.89
C VAL A 276 -6.87 27.82 12.47
N ASN A 277 -6.76 29.09 12.07
CA ASN A 277 -5.49 29.69 11.64
C ASN A 277 -4.78 28.90 10.50
N ASN A 278 -5.54 28.44 9.50
CA ASN A 278 -5.05 27.58 8.40
C ASN A 278 -4.57 26.17 8.80
N ASN A 279 -4.69 25.79 10.07
CA ASN A 279 -4.44 24.44 10.53
C ASN A 279 -5.75 23.68 10.71
N TYR A 280 -5.71 22.43 10.26
CA TYR A 280 -6.78 21.47 10.45
C TYR A 280 -6.45 20.63 11.67
N ILE A 281 -7.33 20.64 12.67
CA ILE A 281 -7.15 19.85 13.88
C ILE A 281 -8.13 18.67 13.80
N PRO A 282 -7.65 17.41 13.78
CA PRO A 282 -8.54 16.28 13.82
C PRO A 282 -9.29 16.26 15.16
N TYR A 283 -10.57 15.91 15.13
CA TYR A 283 -11.37 15.62 16.32
C TYR A 283 -12.23 14.40 16.04
N TRP A 284 -12.74 13.76 17.08
CA TRP A 284 -13.65 12.63 16.93
C TRP A 284 -15.03 12.91 17.52
N SER A 285 -16.03 12.22 17.01
CA SER A 285 -17.39 12.21 17.55
C SER A 285 -17.93 10.78 17.61
N HIS A 286 -18.93 10.58 18.47
CA HIS A 286 -19.82 9.42 18.41
C HIS A 286 -20.94 9.66 17.38
#